data_AF-A0AAF0ZEK8-F1
#
_entry.id   AF-A0AAF0ZEK8-F1
#
_cell.length_a   1.000
_cell.length_b   1.000
_cell.length_c   1.000
_cell.angle_alpha   90.00
_cell.angle_beta   90.00
_cell.angle_gamma   90.00
#
_symmetry.space_group_name_H-M   'P 1'
#
loop_
_entity.id
_entity.type
_entity.pdbx_description
1 polymer ?
#
loop_
_entity_poly.entity_id
_entity_poly.type
_entity_poly.pdbx_seq_one_letter_code
_entity_poly.pdbx_strand_id
1 'polypeptide(L)' 'MNLPEFLGTQVGEDPQNFIDEVKKLFGVMQVIGNDRVELVSYQLKDIAHIWFTQWK' A
#
# COMPACT_ATOMS: atom_id res chain seq x y z
N MET A 1 -12.55 -1.35 -6.19
CA MET A 1 -11.34 -0.66 -6.65
C MET A 1 -10.21 -1.66 -6.65
N ASN A 2 -9.38 -1.67 -7.70
CA ASN A 2 -8.15 -2.45 -7.67
C ASN A 2 -7.13 -1.64 -6.87
N LEU A 3 -6.65 -2.21 -5.78
CA LEU A 3 -5.62 -1.61 -4.96
C LEU A 3 -4.26 -1.92 -5.60
N PRO A 4 -3.29 -0.99 -5.55
CA PRO A 4 -1.92 -1.28 -5.97
C PRO A 4 -1.38 -2.43 -5.11
N GLU A 5 -0.75 -3.41 -5.74
CA GLU A 5 -0.04 -4.49 -5.03
C GLU A 5 1.44 -4.14 -4.93
N PHE A 6 2.02 -4.38 -3.75
CA PHE A 6 3.45 -4.27 -3.53
C PHE A 6 3.87 -5.36 -2.56
N LEU A 7 4.62 -6.33 -3.09
CA LEU A 7 5.05 -7.49 -2.33
C LEU A 7 6.43 -7.24 -1.72
N GLY A 8 7.22 -6.32 -2.25
CA GLY A 8 8.58 -5.98 -1.80
C GLY A 8 9.58 -7.12 -2.01
N THR A 9 9.27 -8.04 -2.91
CA THR A 9 9.96 -9.32 -3.08
C THR A 9 10.35 -9.61 -4.53
N GLN A 10 9.76 -8.87 -5.48
CA GLN A 10 10.10 -8.99 -6.89
C GLN A 10 11.18 -7.97 -7.26
N VAL A 11 12.21 -8.45 -7.96
CA VAL A 11 13.24 -7.58 -8.54
C VAL A 11 12.59 -6.69 -9.60
N GLY A 12 12.68 -5.37 -9.42
CA GLY A 12 12.06 -4.38 -10.30
C GLY A 12 10.78 -3.76 -9.76
N GLU A 13 10.28 -4.20 -8.61
CA GLU A 13 9.28 -3.41 -7.87
C GLU A 13 9.90 -2.07 -7.47
N ASP A 14 9.21 -0.98 -7.82
CA ASP A 14 9.59 0.37 -7.43
C ASP A 14 8.72 0.84 -6.24
N PRO A 15 9.29 0.96 -5.03
CA PRO A 15 8.57 1.43 -3.87
C PRO A 15 7.95 2.82 -4.06
N GLN A 16 8.60 3.69 -4.86
CA GLN A 16 8.12 5.04 -5.11
C GLN A 16 6.88 5.04 -6.00
N ASN A 17 6.89 4.23 -7.07
CA ASN A 17 5.72 4.05 -7.93
C ASN A 17 4.51 3.51 -7.16
N PHE A 18 4.72 2.54 -6.25
CA PHE A 18 3.64 2.05 -5.37
C PHE A 18 3.05 3.17 -4.50
N ILE A 19 3.90 3.97 -3.86
CA ILE A 19 3.45 5.10 -3.03
C ILE A 19 2.62 6.10 -3.85
N ASP A 20 3.02 6.38 -5.10
CA ASP A 20 2.34 7.36 -5.94
C ASP A 20 1.00 6.83 -6.49
N GLU A 21 0.91 5.54 -6.84
CA GLU A 21 -0.34 4.85 -7.16
C GLU A 21 -1.33 4.90 -5.98
N VAL A 22 -0.84 4.63 -4.76
CA VAL A 22 -1.65 4.72 -3.53
C VAL A 22 -2.16 6.15 -3.32
N LYS A 23 -1.30 7.17 -3.45
CA LYS A 23 -1.73 8.58 -3.35
C LYS A 23 -2.78 8.94 -4.39
N LYS A 24 -2.64 8.47 -5.63
CA LYS A 24 -3.60 8.71 -6.73
C LYS A 24 -4.95 8.07 -6.43
N LEU A 25 -4.96 6.84 -5.92
CA LEU A 25 -6.18 6.15 -5.50
C LEU A 25 -6.95 6.99 -4.48
N PHE A 26 -6.27 7.46 -3.42
CA PHE A 26 -6.88 8.32 -2.41
C PHE A 26 -7.34 9.68 -2.94
N GLY A 27 -6.61 10.25 -3.91
CA GLY A 27 -7.03 11.46 -4.61
C GLY A 27 -8.33 11.27 -5.38
N VAL A 28 -8.51 10.13 -6.06
CA VAL A 28 -9.74 9.79 -6.79
C VAL A 28 -10.91 9.51 -5.84
N MET A 29 -10.62 8.86 -4.72
CA MET A 29 -11.61 8.46 -3.72
C MET A 29 -12.14 9.64 -2.87
N GLN A 30 -11.52 10.82 -2.94
CA GLN A 30 -11.79 11.99 -2.10
C GLN A 30 -11.87 11.68 -0.59
N VAL A 31 -11.18 10.61 -0.14
CA VAL A 31 -11.18 10.22 1.27
C VAL A 31 -10.29 11.21 2.02
N ILE A 32 -10.89 11.94 2.98
CA ILE A 32 -10.26 13.06 3.69
C ILE A 32 -9.88 12.62 5.12
N GLY A 33 -8.76 13.12 5.64
CA GLY A 33 -8.44 13.03 7.06
C GLY A 33 -8.20 11.61 7.56
N ASN A 34 -8.94 11.21 8.61
CA ASN A 34 -8.67 10.01 9.40
C ASN A 34 -9.00 8.71 8.64
N ASP A 35 -10.04 8.72 7.81
CA ASP A 35 -10.48 7.57 7.02
C ASP A 35 -9.39 7.11 6.04
N ARG A 36 -8.58 8.05 5.55
CA ARG A 36 -7.43 7.77 4.69
C ARG A 36 -6.32 7.05 5.47
N VAL A 37 -6.06 7.47 6.70
CA VAL A 37 -5.03 6.87 7.56
C VAL A 37 -5.45 5.46 7.96
N GLU A 38 -6.73 5.26 8.30
CA GLU A 38 -7.27 3.96 8.65
C GLU A 38 -7.17 2.99 7.47
N LEU A 39 -7.58 3.39 6.26
CA LEU A 39 -7.50 2.53 5.06
C LEU A 39 -6.05 2.16 4.72
N VAL A 40 -5.11 3.11 4.77
CA VAL A 40 -3.67 2.85 4.55
C VAL A 40 -3.14 1.88 5.61
N SER A 41 -3.50 2.08 6.88
CA SER A 41 -3.04 1.22 7.97
C SER A 41 -3.54 -0.23 7.81
N TYR A 42 -4.76 -0.41 7.32
CA TYR A 42 -5.34 -1.72 7.07
C TYR A 42 -4.60 -2.44 5.92
N GLN A 43 -4.32 -1.75 4.82
CA GLN A 43 -3.55 -2.34 3.71
C GLN A 43 -2.11 -2.67 4.09
N LEU A 44 -1.44 -1.75 4.81
CA LEU A 44 -0.05 -1.96 5.22
C LEU A 44 0.10 -3.08 6.25
N LYS A 45 -0.95 -3.38 7.03
CA LYS A 45 -0.94 -4.50 7.99
C LYS A 45 -0.70 -5.84 7.30
N ASP A 46 -1.39 -6.10 6.18
CA ASP A 46 -1.25 -7.37 5.46
C ASP A 46 0.10 -7.47 4.74
N ILE A 47 0.57 -6.35 4.16
CA ILE A 47 1.91 -6.28 3.55
C ILE A 47 3.01 -6.50 4.61
N ALA A 48 2.89 -5.86 5.78
CA ALA A 48 3.84 -6.03 6.87
C ALA A 48 3.90 -7.47 7.40
N HIS A 49 2.77 -8.18 7.41
CA HIS A 49 2.73 -9.59 7.79
C HIS A 49 3.43 -10.48 6.76
N ILE A 50 3.26 -10.22 5.46
CA ILE A 50 3.98 -10.91 4.38
C ILE A 50 5.48 -10.66 4.51
N TRP A 51 5.92 -9.42 4.76
CA TRP A 51 7.35 -9.13 4.98
C TRP A 51 7.92 -9.82 6.20
N PHE A 52 7.21 -9.81 7.33
CA PHE A 52 7.67 -10.47 8.54
C PHE A 52 7.84 -11.98 8.35
N THR A 53 6.93 -12.61 7.60
CA THR A 53 6.99 -14.04 7.30
C THR A 53 8.07 -14.40 6.29
N GLN A 54 8.34 -13.54 5.30
CA GLN A 54 9.41 -13.77 4.32
C GLN A 54 10.82 -13.44 4.83
N TRP A 55 10.96 -12.55 5.82
CA TRP A 55 12.27 -12.20 6.39
C TRP A 55 12.84 -13.34 7.26
N LYS A 56 11.99 -14.22 7.80
CA LYS A 56 12.40 -15.31 8.69
C LYS A 56 12.93 -16.52 7.94
#